data_AF-A0A7V3I3H7-F1
#
_entry.id   AF-A0A7V3I3H7-F1
#
_cell.length_a   1.000
_cell.length_b   1.000
_cell.length_c   1.000
_cell.angle_alpha   90.00
_cell.angle_beta   90.00
_cell.angle_gamma   90.00
#
_symmetry.space_group_name_H-M   'P 1'
#
loop_
_entity.id
_entity.type
_entity.pdbx_description
1 polymer ?
#
loop_
_entity_poly.entity_id
_entity_poly.type
_entity_poly.pdbx_seq_one_letter_code
_entity_poly.pdbx_strand_id
1 'polypeptide(L)'
;MKELVDPNAVERVMLFTAVAGPLVGLIIGALVGAHEKCAARRVIAGVLLGGIGPLVYWMWRLYGVVTNALGLDSVANLVIELVVFAVLGAILGIAVLKTSEQLRRLGG
;
A
#
# COMPACT_ATOMS: atom_id res chain seq x y z
N MET A 1 -30.59 -11.33 0.54
CA MET A 1 -30.04 -10.61 -0.63
C MET A 1 -28.85 -11.41 -1.11
N LYS A 2 -28.72 -11.73 -2.40
CA LYS A 2 -27.47 -12.31 -2.93
C LYS A 2 -26.44 -11.19 -2.92
N GLU A 3 -25.45 -11.25 -2.04
CA GLU A 3 -24.30 -10.36 -2.15
C GLU A 3 -23.62 -10.63 -3.49
N LEU A 4 -23.38 -9.57 -4.26
CA LEU A 4 -22.72 -9.65 -5.56
C LEU A 4 -21.28 -10.15 -5.45
N VAL A 5 -20.68 -10.06 -4.25
CA VAL A 5 -19.32 -10.48 -3.93
C VAL A 5 -19.28 -10.98 -2.48
N ASP A 6 -18.72 -12.17 -2.25
CA ASP A 6 -18.46 -12.70 -0.90
C ASP A 6 -17.33 -11.91 -0.21
N PRO A 7 -17.56 -11.28 0.95
CA PRO A 7 -16.54 -10.55 1.69
C PRO A 7 -15.29 -11.39 2.00
N ASN A 8 -15.45 -12.70 2.25
CA ASN A 8 -14.32 -13.60 2.50
C ASN A 8 -13.47 -13.82 1.25
N ALA A 9 -14.09 -13.81 0.06
CA ALA A 9 -13.36 -13.92 -1.19
C ALA A 9 -12.49 -12.67 -1.43
N VAL A 10 -13.04 -11.47 -1.15
CA VAL A 10 -12.29 -10.21 -1.23
C VAL A 10 -11.14 -10.18 -0.24
N GLU A 11 -11.39 -10.59 1.01
CA GLU A 11 -10.37 -10.62 2.05
C GLU A 11 -9.19 -11.53 1.65
N ARG A 12 -9.48 -12.74 1.13
CA ARG A 12 -8.44 -13.67 0.65
C ARG A 12 -7.63 -13.11 -0.51
N VAL A 13 -8.29 -12.47 -1.48
CA VAL A 13 -7.59 -11.83 -2.60
C VAL A 13 -6.70 -10.71 -2.09
N MET A 14 -7.21 -9.82 -1.23
CA MET A 14 -6.41 -8.73 -0.68
C MET A 14 -5.25 -9.21 0.18
N LEU A 15 -5.43 -10.26 0.99
CA LEU A 15 -4.35 -10.92 1.74
C LEU A 15 -3.28 -11.48 0.80
N PHE A 16 -3.70 -12.14 -0.27
CA PHE A 16 -2.78 -12.65 -1.29
C PHE A 16 -1.99 -11.50 -1.91
N THR A 17 -2.63 -10.42 -2.33
CA THR A 17 -1.96 -9.24 -2.90
C THR A 17 -1.07 -8.53 -1.87
N ALA A 18 -1.43 -8.56 -0.59
CA ALA A 18 -0.64 -8.01 0.49
C ALA A 18 0.67 -8.77 0.72
N VAL A 19 0.67 -10.08 0.56
CA VAL A 19 1.90 -10.89 0.71
C VAL A 19 2.67 -10.96 -0.61
N ALA A 20 1.96 -11.14 -1.73
CA ALA A 20 2.56 -11.25 -3.05
C ALA A 20 3.12 -9.91 -3.54
N GLY A 21 2.48 -8.77 -3.23
CA GLY A 21 2.91 -7.44 -3.66
C GLY A 21 4.36 -7.11 -3.27
N PRO A 22 4.75 -7.21 -1.99
CA PRO A 22 6.11 -6.98 -1.53
C PRO A 22 7.12 -7.95 -2.15
N LEU A 23 6.74 -9.22 -2.29
CA LEU A 23 7.59 -10.25 -2.91
C LEU A 23 7.85 -9.94 -4.39
N VAL A 24 6.80 -9.63 -5.14
CA VAL A 24 6.90 -9.26 -6.56
C VAL A 24 7.67 -7.95 -6.73
N GLY A 25 7.40 -6.96 -5.89
CA GLY A 25 8.13 -5.69 -5.88
C GLY A 25 9.61 -5.85 -5.57
N LEU A 26 9.98 -6.72 -4.63
CA LEU A 26 11.35 -7.07 -4.31
C LEU A 26 12.04 -7.79 -5.48
N ILE A 27 11.38 -8.76 -6.10
CA ILE A 27 11.91 -9.51 -7.25
C ILE A 27 12.14 -8.59 -8.45
N ILE A 28 11.15 -7.76 -8.80
CA ILE A 28 11.26 -6.80 -9.91
C ILE A 28 12.33 -5.74 -9.60
N GLY A 29 12.35 -5.20 -8.37
CA GLY A 29 13.35 -4.24 -7.92
C GLY A 29 14.77 -4.81 -7.97
N ALA A 30 14.95 -6.10 -7.64
CA ALA A 30 16.21 -6.81 -7.72
C ALA A 30 16.63 -7.12 -9.17
N LEU A 31 15.71 -7.58 -10.03
CA LEU A 31 15.98 -7.87 -11.44
C LEU A 31 16.37 -6.60 -12.21
N VAL A 32 15.59 -5.53 -12.05
CA VAL A 32 15.86 -4.23 -12.69
C VAL A 32 17.08 -3.56 -12.06
N GLY A 33 17.33 -3.80 -10.77
CA GLY A 33 18.51 -3.33 -10.04
C GLY A 33 19.81 -4.07 -10.37
N ALA A 34 19.75 -5.34 -10.75
CA ALA A 34 20.95 -6.13 -11.08
C ALA A 34 21.62 -5.67 -12.40
N HIS A 35 20.85 -5.05 -13.29
CA HIS A 35 21.31 -4.62 -14.60
C HIS A 35 22.02 -3.25 -14.61
N GLU A 36 21.89 -2.47 -13.52
CA GLU A 36 22.57 -1.19 -13.34
C GLU A 36 23.37 -1.23 -12.03
N LYS A 37 24.56 -0.62 -11.96
CA LYS A 37 25.44 -0.63 -10.76
C LYS A 37 24.83 0.03 -9.49
N CYS A 38 23.52 0.28 -9.47
CA CYS A 38 22.72 0.90 -8.42
C CYS A 38 21.63 -0.08 -7.89
N ALA A 39 22.00 -1.33 -7.58
CA ALA A 39 21.06 -2.39 -7.18
C ALA A 39 20.24 -2.04 -5.91
N ALA A 40 20.88 -1.50 -4.87
CA ALA A 40 20.21 -1.12 -3.63
C ALA A 40 19.10 -0.07 -3.85
N ARG A 41 19.35 0.85 -4.79
CA ARG A 41 18.45 1.95 -5.18
C ARG A 41 17.10 1.43 -5.68
N ARG A 42 17.15 0.46 -6.61
CA ARG A 42 15.98 -0.10 -7.29
C ARG A 42 15.27 -1.16 -6.44
N VAL A 43 15.99 -1.86 -5.58
CA VAL A 43 15.39 -2.77 -4.60
C VAL A 43 14.54 -2.01 -3.59
N ILE A 44 15.03 -0.88 -3.04
CA ILE A 44 14.25 -0.06 -2.10
C ILE A 44 12.98 0.48 -2.76
N ALA A 45 13.08 0.99 -3.99
CA ALA A 45 11.92 1.46 -4.75
C ALA A 45 10.92 0.34 -5.06
N GLY A 46 11.42 -0.85 -5.42
CA GLY A 46 10.60 -2.04 -5.68
C GLY A 46 9.87 -2.54 -4.43
N VAL A 47 10.53 -2.55 -3.27
CA VAL A 47 9.91 -2.91 -1.98
C VAL A 47 8.86 -1.88 -1.57
N LEU A 48 9.13 -0.58 -1.75
CA LEU A 48 8.15 0.49 -1.47
C LEU A 48 6.90 0.36 -2.35
N LEU A 49 7.07 0.09 -3.65
CA LEU A 49 5.96 -0.17 -4.57
C LEU A 49 5.21 -1.46 -4.22
N GLY A 50 5.93 -2.53 -3.87
CA GLY A 50 5.33 -3.78 -3.42
C GLY A 50 4.58 -3.65 -2.09
N GLY A 51 5.02 -2.75 -1.22
CA GLY A 51 4.40 -2.40 0.06
C GLY A 51 3.01 -1.76 -0.05
N ILE A 52 2.59 -1.34 -1.25
CA ILE A 52 1.24 -0.84 -1.51
C ILE A 52 0.19 -1.95 -1.24
N GLY A 53 0.49 -3.21 -1.56
CA GLY A 53 -0.42 -4.34 -1.31
C GLY A 53 -0.81 -4.48 0.18
N PRO A 54 0.15 -4.59 1.10
CA PRO A 54 -0.11 -4.61 2.55
C PRO A 54 -0.89 -3.39 3.03
N LEU A 55 -0.56 -2.21 2.51
CA LEU A 55 -1.20 -0.96 2.90
C LEU A 55 -2.68 -0.95 2.49
N VAL A 56 -2.99 -1.42 1.27
CA VAL A 56 -4.38 -1.57 0.78
C VAL A 56 -5.15 -2.58 1.61
N TYR A 57 -4.55 -3.73 1.97
CA TYR A 57 -5.20 -4.71 2.85
C TYR A 57 -5.48 -4.14 4.24
N TRP A 58 -4.53 -3.39 4.80
CA TRP A 58 -4.72 -2.75 6.09
C TRP A 58 -5.86 -1.73 6.05
N MET A 59 -5.93 -0.91 4.99
CA MET A 59 -7.03 0.02 4.79
C MET A 59 -8.38 -0.68 4.66
N TRP A 60 -8.46 -1.79 3.94
CA TRP A 60 -9.68 -2.60 3.85
C TRP A 60 -10.17 -3.09 5.22
N ARG A 61 -9.24 -3.58 6.05
CA ARG A 61 -9.57 -4.04 7.39
C ARG A 61 -10.03 -2.91 8.29
N LEU A 62 -9.39 -1.74 8.19
CA LEU A 62 -9.76 -0.55 8.95
C LEU A 62 -11.14 -0.03 8.53
N TYR A 63 -11.41 0.03 7.22
CA TYR A 63 -12.73 0.34 6.68
C TYR A 63 -13.82 -0.59 7.25
N GLY A 64 -13.57 -1.91 7.26
CA GLY A 64 -14.51 -2.88 7.82
C GLY A 64 -14.77 -2.67 9.32
N VAL A 65 -13.75 -2.33 10.11
CA VAL A 65 -13.89 -2.03 11.54
C VAL A 65 -14.71 -0.76 11.76
N VAL A 66 -14.41 0.32 11.03
CA VAL A 66 -15.10 1.61 11.19
C VAL A 66 -16.55 1.48 10.72
N THR A 67 -16.78 0.84 9.58
CA THR A 67 -18.13 0.59 9.02
C THR A 67 -18.99 -0.24 9.98
N ASN A 68 -18.42 -1.29 10.59
CA ASN A 68 -19.14 -2.10 11.58
C ASN A 68 -19.47 -1.34 12.87
N ALA A 69 -18.66 -0.35 13.25
CA ALA A 69 -18.88 0.43 14.47
C ALA A 69 -19.83 1.62 14.28
N LEU A 70 -19.78 2.29 13.13
CA LEU A 70 -20.51 3.55 12.87
C LEU A 70 -21.67 3.41 11.89
N GLY A 71 -21.72 2.31 11.13
CA GLY A 71 -22.68 2.10 10.04
C GLY A 71 -22.24 2.78 8.73
N LEU A 72 -22.66 2.19 7.61
CA LEU A 72 -22.31 2.64 6.25
C LEU A 72 -22.77 4.08 5.94
N ASP A 73 -23.92 4.49 6.46
CA ASP A 73 -24.55 5.78 6.15
C ASP A 73 -24.14 6.92 7.11
N SER A 74 -23.14 6.68 7.97
CA SER A 74 -22.73 7.68 8.94
C SER A 74 -21.79 8.71 8.33
N VAL A 75 -22.11 10.00 8.50
CA VAL A 75 -21.22 11.12 8.15
C VAL A 75 -19.90 11.02 8.91
N ALA A 76 -19.92 10.46 10.13
CA ALA A 76 -18.70 10.23 10.90
C ALA A 76 -17.79 9.17 10.26
N ASN A 77 -18.37 8.12 9.65
CA ASN A 77 -17.59 7.12 8.90
C ASN A 77 -16.85 7.78 7.73
N LEU A 78 -17.57 8.58 6.94
CA LEU A 78 -16.98 9.32 5.81
C LEU A 78 -15.85 10.25 6.24
N VAL A 79 -16.02 10.99 7.34
CA VAL A 79 -14.99 11.92 7.85
C VAL A 79 -13.75 11.16 8.33
N ILE A 80 -13.91 10.03 9.02
CA ILE A 80 -12.79 9.21 9.49
C ILE A 80 -12.02 8.64 8.30
N GLU A 81 -12.71 8.09 7.30
CA GLU A 81 -12.07 7.59 6.08
C GLU A 81 -11.29 8.69 5.37
N LEU A 82 -11.88 9.87 5.20
CA LEU A 82 -11.22 11.02 4.58
C LEU A 82 -9.94 11.41 5.32
N VAL A 83 -9.99 11.49 6.65
CA VAL A 83 -8.82 11.82 7.49
C VAL A 83 -7.74 10.74 7.36
N VAL A 84 -8.12 9.47 7.41
CA VAL A 84 -7.20 8.34 7.25
C VAL A 84 -6.52 8.38 5.87
N PHE A 85 -7.28 8.58 4.79
CA PHE A 85 -6.72 8.70 3.45
C PHE A 85 -5.78 9.91 3.31
N ALA A 86 -6.18 11.08 3.84
CA ALA A 86 -5.36 12.28 3.79
C ALA A 86 -4.02 12.09 4.53
N VAL A 87 -4.06 11.54 5.74
CA VAL A 87 -2.86 11.29 6.56
C VAL A 87 -1.96 10.24 5.91
N LEU A 88 -2.51 9.11 5.47
CA LEU A 88 -1.73 8.06 4.79
C LEU A 88 -1.12 8.58 3.49
N GLY A 89 -1.90 9.32 2.68
CA GLY A 89 -1.43 9.92 1.44
C GLY A 89 -0.30 10.90 1.68
N ALA A 90 -0.38 11.73 2.73
CA ALA A 90 0.70 12.64 3.11
C ALA A 90 1.97 11.88 3.53
N ILE A 91 1.84 10.84 4.37
CA ILE A 91 2.98 10.02 4.80
C ILE A 91 3.65 9.33 3.60
N LEU A 92 2.86 8.72 2.72
CA LEU A 92 3.34 8.10 1.48
C LEU A 92 4.03 9.12 0.57
N GLY A 93 3.42 10.29 0.36
CA GLY A 93 3.99 11.37 -0.44
C GLY A 93 5.35 11.82 0.11
N ILE A 94 5.45 12.05 1.42
CA ILE A 94 6.70 12.40 2.09
C ILE A 94 7.73 11.27 1.96
N ALA A 95 7.34 10.02 2.16
CA ALA A 95 8.22 8.86 2.03
C ALA A 95 8.79 8.73 0.60
N VAL A 96 7.96 8.94 -0.42
CA VAL A 96 8.38 8.92 -1.83
C VAL A 96 9.31 10.08 -2.13
N LEU A 97 8.99 11.31 -1.69
CA LEU A 97 9.84 12.48 -1.89
C LEU A 97 11.21 12.32 -1.21
N LYS A 98 11.21 11.90 0.06
CA LYS A 98 12.43 11.68 0.84
C LYS A 98 13.28 10.55 0.25
N THR A 99 12.63 9.48 -0.20
CA THR A 99 13.31 8.41 -0.93
C THR A 99 13.90 8.96 -2.22
N SER A 100 13.16 9.70 -3.04
CA SER A 100 13.68 10.34 -4.27
C SER A 100 14.90 11.23 -4.03
N GLU A 101 14.94 11.92 -2.88
CA GLU A 101 16.05 12.78 -2.48
C GLU A 101 17.28 11.95 -2.04
N GLN A 102 17.09 10.92 -1.22
CA GLN A 102 18.16 9.99 -0.84
C GLN A 102 18.74 9.25 -2.06
N LEU A 103 17.86 8.87 -2.97
CA LEU A 103 18.20 8.25 -4.25
C LEU A 103 19.04 9.19 -5.13
N ARG A 104 18.82 10.51 -5.09
CA ARG A 104 19.67 11.52 -5.76
C ARG A 104 21.03 11.68 -5.08
N ARG A 105 21.09 11.67 -3.75
CA ARG A 105 22.34 11.82 -2.98
C ARG A 105 23.30 10.62 -3.12
N LEU A 106 22.79 9.42 -3.36
CA LEU A 106 23.60 8.20 -3.55
C LEU A 106 24.17 8.03 -4.97
N GLY A 107 23.70 8.81 -5.94
CA GLY A 107 24.13 8.73 -7.35
C GLY A 107 24.92 9.94 -7.84
N GLY A 108 25.33 10.83 -6.93
CA GLY A 108 26.21 11.98 -7.19
C GLY A 108 27.61 11.74 -6.64
#